data_AF-A0A519UQR8-F1
#
_entry.id   AF-A0A519UQR8-F1
#
_cell.length_a   1.000
_cell.length_b   1.000
_cell.length_c   1.000
_cell.angle_alpha   90.00
_cell.angle_beta   90.00
_cell.angle_gamma   90.00
#
_symmetry.space_group_name_H-M   'P 1'
#
loop_
_entity.id
_entity.type
_entity.pdbx_description
1 polymer ?
#
loop_
_entity_poly.entity_id
_entity_poly.type
_entity_poly.pdbx_seq_one_letter_code
_entity_poly.pdbx_strand_id
1 'polypeptide(L)'
;MHFTGKGRLAGGSMNAPFFRWLPLLGLALFAGLVVFLVRPPRPVAATAPATEFSASRALAHMAVVARQPHPLGSPAQAAVRDYLLRRCQALGVAATVQDTSILVTDYGQTTVARVQNVIARLPGRQPGGKAVLVLAHYDSQSHAPGAGDDGAGVAAMLETLRVLRAGPPLANDVIWLFSDGEE
;
A
#
# COMPACT_ATOMS: atom_id res chain seq x y z
N MET A 1 72.79 -35.03 42.99
CA MET A 1 71.76 -34.37 43.81
C MET A 1 70.71 -33.77 42.86
N HIS A 2 69.44 -34.19 43.04
CA HIS A 2 68.15 -33.60 42.62
C HIS A 2 67.95 -33.02 41.20
N PHE A 3 67.09 -33.62 40.33
CA PHE A 3 65.61 -33.48 40.20
C PHE A 3 65.15 -32.01 40.10
N THR A 4 64.46 -31.50 39.07
CA THR A 4 63.18 -31.87 38.39
C THR A 4 63.13 -31.05 37.08
N GLY A 5 62.54 -31.42 35.94
CA GLY A 5 61.16 -31.87 35.68
C GLY A 5 60.32 -30.72 35.08
N LYS A 6 59.92 -30.83 33.80
CA LYS A 6 58.59 -30.46 33.26
C LYS A 6 58.56 -30.57 31.73
N GLY A 7 57.90 -31.64 31.26
CA GLY A 7 57.45 -31.74 29.87
C GLY A 7 56.42 -30.65 29.56
N ARG A 8 56.57 -30.03 28.39
CA ARG A 8 55.54 -29.15 27.82
C ARG A 8 54.86 -29.94 26.71
N LEU A 9 53.66 -30.44 27.03
CA LEU A 9 52.76 -31.07 26.08
C LEU A 9 52.44 -30.10 24.94
N ALA A 10 52.43 -30.64 23.73
CA ALA A 10 52.07 -29.94 22.51
C ALA A 10 50.66 -29.34 22.64
N GLY A 11 50.59 -28.03 22.84
CA GLY A 11 49.36 -27.26 22.67
C GLY A 11 49.14 -27.04 21.19
N GLY A 12 48.55 -28.03 20.51
CA GLY A 12 48.06 -27.84 19.15
C GLY A 12 47.03 -26.72 19.17
N SER A 13 47.40 -25.54 18.67
CA SER A 13 46.43 -24.50 18.38
C SER A 13 45.51 -25.04 17.29
N MET A 14 44.33 -25.50 17.69
CA MET A 14 43.23 -25.67 16.74
C MET A 14 42.95 -24.27 16.20
N ASN A 15 43.59 -23.94 15.08
CA ASN A 15 43.14 -22.88 14.22
C ASN A 15 41.69 -23.22 13.94
N ALA A 16 40.77 -22.45 14.51
CA ALA A 16 39.33 -22.66 14.40
C ALA A 16 38.75 -21.68 13.37
N PRO A 17 39.13 -21.73 12.08
CA PRO A 17 38.52 -20.88 11.07
C PRO A 17 37.02 -21.20 10.91
N PHE A 18 36.59 -22.37 11.37
CA PHE A 18 35.20 -22.84 11.29
C PHE A 18 34.24 -22.02 12.15
N PHE A 19 34.65 -21.62 13.36
CA PHE A 19 33.78 -20.86 14.28
C PHE A 19 33.60 -19.39 13.86
N ARG A 20 34.46 -18.85 12.99
CA ARG A 20 34.38 -17.45 12.52
C ARG A 20 33.15 -17.19 11.65
N TRP A 21 32.63 -18.22 10.99
CA TRP A 21 31.49 -18.11 10.06
C TRP A 21 30.14 -18.44 10.68
N LEU A 22 30.12 -19.07 11.86
CA LEU A 22 28.89 -19.44 12.56
C LEU A 22 27.94 -18.25 12.84
N PRO A 23 28.39 -17.05 13.26
CA PRO A 23 27.48 -15.91 13.44
C PRO A 23 26.90 -15.41 12.11
N LEU A 24 27.66 -15.46 11.02
CA LEU A 24 27.19 -15.07 9.69
C LEU A 24 26.17 -16.07 9.15
N LEU A 25 26.39 -17.36 9.38
CA LEU A 25 25.40 -18.41 9.08
C LEU A 25 24.13 -18.22 9.91
N GLY A 26 24.26 -17.93 11.21
CA GLY A 26 23.14 -17.63 12.09
C GLY A 26 22.34 -16.42 11.62
N LEU A 27 23.00 -15.32 11.25
CA LEU A 27 22.36 -14.14 10.68
C LEU A 27 21.65 -14.44 9.36
N ALA A 28 22.29 -15.20 8.46
CA ALA A 28 21.70 -15.59 7.19
C ALA A 28 20.47 -16.49 7.37
N LEU A 29 20.52 -17.44 8.30
CA LEU A 29 19.39 -18.31 8.64
C LEU A 29 18.25 -17.51 9.28
N PHE A 30 18.56 -16.60 10.20
CA PHE A 30 17.57 -15.72 10.81
C PHE A 30 16.91 -14.81 9.77
N ALA A 31 17.70 -14.18 8.90
CA ALA A 31 17.17 -13.39 7.79
C ALA A 31 16.33 -14.23 6.82
N GLY A 32 16.77 -15.46 6.50
CA GLY A 32 16.02 -16.40 5.68
C GLY A 32 14.68 -16.81 6.30
N LEU A 33 14.67 -17.06 7.61
CA LEU A 33 13.45 -17.35 8.38
C LEU A 33 12.52 -16.14 8.41
N VAL A 34 13.03 -14.94 8.70
CA VAL A 34 12.22 -13.70 8.68
C VAL A 34 11.61 -13.50 7.30
N VAL A 35 12.41 -13.59 6.24
CA VAL A 35 11.92 -13.49 4.86
C VAL A 35 10.86 -14.53 4.59
N PHE A 36 11.05 -15.80 5.01
CA PHE A 36 10.07 -16.86 4.84
C PHE A 36 8.75 -16.58 5.58
N LEU A 37 8.82 -16.11 6.84
CA LEU A 37 7.67 -15.82 7.68
C LEU A 37 6.87 -14.60 7.21
N VAL A 38 7.53 -13.63 6.56
CA VAL A 38 6.88 -12.39 6.07
C VAL A 38 6.58 -12.41 4.58
N ARG A 39 6.73 -13.55 3.88
CA ARG A 39 6.39 -13.61 2.44
C ARG A 39 4.89 -13.41 2.25
N PRO A 40 4.46 -12.41 1.47
CA PRO A 40 3.07 -12.32 1.08
C PRO A 40 2.68 -13.52 0.22
N PRO A 41 1.39 -13.88 0.16
CA PRO A 41 0.91 -14.87 -0.79
C PRO A 41 1.27 -14.43 -2.21
N ARG A 42 1.43 -15.41 -3.11
CA ARG A 42 1.72 -15.11 -4.52
C ARG A 42 0.58 -14.25 -5.09
N PRO A 43 0.90 -13.15 -5.80
CA PRO A 43 -0.12 -12.33 -6.45
C PRO A 43 -1.01 -13.17 -7.36
N VAL A 44 -2.32 -13.02 -7.21
CA VAL A 44 -3.29 -13.56 -8.15
C VAL A 44 -3.09 -12.87 -9.51
N ALA A 45 -2.96 -13.66 -10.58
CA ALA A 45 -2.63 -13.16 -11.90
C ALA A 45 -3.71 -12.23 -12.47
N ALA A 46 -3.31 -11.34 -13.40
CA ALA A 46 -4.25 -10.40 -14.03
C ALA A 46 -5.32 -11.09 -14.91
N THR A 47 -5.11 -12.34 -15.29
CA THR A 47 -6.04 -13.19 -16.05
C THR A 47 -7.02 -13.95 -15.16
N ALA A 48 -6.93 -13.83 -13.83
CA ALA A 48 -7.87 -14.45 -12.90
C ALA A 48 -9.31 -13.95 -13.14
N PRO A 49 -10.34 -14.73 -12.74
CA PRO A 49 -11.73 -14.35 -12.91
C PRO A 49 -12.04 -12.92 -12.45
N ALA A 50 -13.02 -12.30 -13.09
CA ALA A 50 -13.40 -10.92 -12.79
C ALA A 50 -13.88 -10.73 -11.34
N THR A 51 -14.40 -11.80 -10.73
CA THR A 51 -14.90 -11.83 -9.35
C THR A 51 -13.80 -12.07 -8.30
N GLU A 52 -12.53 -12.16 -8.71
CA GLU A 52 -11.41 -12.31 -7.79
C GLU A 52 -10.53 -11.07 -7.79
N PHE A 53 -10.00 -10.73 -6.62
CA PHE A 53 -9.03 -9.65 -6.48
C PHE A 53 -7.67 -10.08 -7.05
N SER A 54 -7.09 -9.24 -7.93
CA SER A 54 -5.74 -9.43 -8.44
C SER A 54 -4.84 -8.27 -8.05
N ALA A 55 -3.82 -8.54 -7.24
CA ALA A 55 -2.76 -7.59 -6.94
C ALA A 55 -2.04 -7.12 -8.23
N SER A 56 -1.93 -7.97 -9.26
CA SER A 56 -1.36 -7.56 -10.56
C SER A 56 -2.22 -6.50 -11.27
N ARG A 57 -3.56 -6.58 -11.19
CA ARG A 57 -4.44 -5.53 -11.73
C ARG A 57 -4.38 -4.25 -10.88
N ALA A 58 -4.36 -4.39 -9.55
CA ALA A 58 -4.20 -3.24 -8.65
C ALA A 58 -2.90 -2.48 -8.93
N LEU A 59 -1.77 -3.18 -9.08
CA LEU A 59 -0.46 -2.57 -9.38
C LEU A 59 -0.46 -1.72 -10.66
N ALA A 60 -1.30 -2.05 -11.65
CA ALA A 60 -1.44 -1.23 -12.86
C ALA A 60 -2.10 0.14 -12.57
N HIS A 61 -3.00 0.22 -11.59
CA HIS A 61 -3.54 1.49 -11.10
C HIS A 61 -2.48 2.29 -10.35
N MET A 62 -1.74 1.63 -9.46
CA MET A 62 -0.66 2.25 -8.68
C MET A 62 0.43 2.86 -9.58
N ALA A 63 0.79 2.20 -10.68
CA ALA A 63 1.76 2.72 -11.64
C ALA A 63 1.31 4.02 -12.33
N VAL A 64 0.00 4.29 -12.39
CA VAL A 64 -0.55 5.55 -12.92
C VAL A 64 -0.63 6.61 -11.83
N VAL A 65 -1.17 6.25 -10.67
CA VAL A 65 -1.34 7.16 -9.52
C VAL A 65 0.03 7.65 -9.05
N ALA A 66 0.94 6.72 -8.76
CA ALA A 66 2.27 7.01 -8.23
C ALA A 66 3.33 7.27 -9.31
N ARG A 67 2.92 7.78 -10.48
CA ARG A 67 3.84 8.06 -11.60
C ARG A 67 4.83 9.17 -11.26
N GLN A 68 4.40 10.18 -10.52
CA GLN A 68 5.17 11.34 -10.08
C GLN A 68 4.51 11.94 -8.84
N PRO A 69 5.21 12.76 -8.04
CA PRO A 69 4.58 13.50 -6.95
C PRO A 69 3.38 14.31 -7.44
N HIS A 70 2.29 14.26 -6.67
CA HIS A 70 1.02 14.87 -6.97
C HIS A 70 0.41 15.53 -5.72
N PRO A 71 1.09 16.56 -5.18
CA PRO A 71 0.61 17.28 -3.99
C PRO A 71 -0.65 18.08 -4.27
N LEU A 72 -1.31 18.46 -3.17
CA LEU A 72 -2.48 19.33 -3.14
C LEU A 72 -2.38 20.51 -4.13
N GLY A 73 -3.40 20.64 -4.97
CA GLY A 73 -3.56 21.72 -5.95
C GLY A 73 -2.69 21.60 -7.20
N SER A 74 -1.86 20.56 -7.32
CA SER A 74 -0.97 20.39 -8.47
C SER A 74 -1.72 19.90 -9.73
N PRO A 75 -1.21 20.19 -10.94
CA PRO A 75 -1.73 19.57 -12.17
C PRO A 75 -1.62 18.04 -12.16
N ALA A 76 -0.61 17.49 -11.49
CA ALA A 76 -0.43 16.05 -11.36
C ALA A 76 -1.55 15.41 -10.52
N GLN A 77 -1.93 16.04 -9.40
CA GLN A 77 -3.07 15.63 -8.60
C GLN A 77 -4.38 15.68 -9.41
N ALA A 78 -4.61 16.76 -10.16
CA ALA A 78 -5.79 16.86 -11.02
C ALA A 78 -5.84 15.72 -12.06
N ALA A 79 -4.70 15.31 -12.60
CA ALA A 79 -4.63 14.17 -13.52
C ALA A 79 -4.96 12.83 -12.84
N VAL A 80 -4.57 12.64 -11.57
CA VAL A 80 -4.96 11.48 -10.76
C VAL A 80 -6.47 11.51 -10.49
N ARG A 81 -7.04 12.62 -10.04
CA ARG A 81 -8.49 12.80 -9.85
C ARG A 81 -9.27 12.41 -11.11
N ASP A 82 -8.85 12.91 -12.27
CA ASP A 82 -9.51 12.63 -13.55
C ASP A 82 -9.35 11.15 -13.96
N TYR A 83 -8.23 10.53 -13.60
CA TYR A 83 -8.05 9.09 -13.77
C TYR A 83 -9.04 8.29 -12.93
N LEU A 84 -9.24 8.65 -11.66
CA LEU A 84 -10.21 7.99 -10.77
C LEU A 84 -11.63 8.10 -11.34
N LEU A 85 -12.04 9.28 -11.78
CA LEU A 85 -13.35 9.49 -12.43
C LEU A 85 -13.52 8.60 -13.66
N ARG A 86 -12.52 8.56 -14.56
CA ARG A 86 -12.54 7.68 -15.74
C ARG A 86 -12.63 6.21 -15.36
N ARG A 87 -11.95 5.78 -14.30
CA ARG A 87 -11.99 4.38 -13.84
C ARG A 87 -13.35 4.01 -13.28
N CYS A 88 -13.97 4.86 -12.46
CA CYS A 88 -15.33 4.65 -11.98
C CYS A 88 -16.34 4.59 -13.14
N GLN A 89 -16.24 5.52 -14.09
CA GLN A 89 -17.08 5.55 -15.28
C GLN A 89 -16.95 4.28 -16.12
N ALA A 90 -15.73 3.79 -16.33
CA ALA A 90 -15.47 2.56 -17.08
C ALA A 90 -16.08 1.31 -16.41
N LEU A 91 -16.34 1.36 -15.10
CA LEU A 91 -17.04 0.30 -14.34
C LEU A 91 -18.55 0.51 -14.27
N GLY A 92 -19.07 1.58 -14.89
CA GLY A 92 -20.48 1.97 -14.80
C GLY A 92 -20.88 2.38 -13.38
N VAL A 93 -19.94 2.91 -12.58
CA VAL A 93 -20.19 3.40 -11.22
C VAL A 93 -20.20 4.91 -11.26
N ALA A 94 -21.32 5.51 -10.84
CA ALA A 94 -21.44 6.95 -10.77
C ALA A 94 -20.48 7.51 -9.71
N ALA A 95 -19.67 8.48 -10.12
CA ALA A 95 -18.75 9.21 -9.25
C ALA A 95 -18.98 10.71 -9.39
N THR A 96 -18.86 11.42 -8.28
CA THR A 96 -19.01 12.87 -8.17
C THR A 96 -17.77 13.46 -7.51
N VAL A 97 -17.43 14.69 -7.89
CA VAL A 97 -16.40 15.46 -7.20
C VAL A 97 -17.07 16.35 -6.16
N GLN A 98 -16.68 16.21 -4.91
CA GLN A 98 -16.96 17.22 -3.88
C GLN A 98 -15.80 18.23 -3.92
N ASP A 99 -16.10 19.44 -4.35
CA ASP A 99 -15.15 20.54 -4.51
C ASP A 99 -15.42 21.60 -3.46
N THR A 100 -14.49 21.79 -2.52
CA THR A 100 -14.67 22.73 -1.41
C THR A 100 -13.35 23.35 -0.99
N SER A 101 -13.42 24.48 -0.30
CA SER A 101 -12.29 25.03 0.43
C SER A 101 -12.36 24.59 1.89
N ILE A 102 -11.22 24.23 2.45
CA ILE A 102 -11.04 23.97 3.87
C ILE A 102 -10.13 25.04 4.48
N LEU A 103 -10.35 25.29 5.77
CA LEU A 103 -9.43 26.03 6.62
C LEU A 103 -9.16 25.14 7.83
N VAL A 104 -7.91 24.75 8.02
CA VAL A 104 -7.48 23.93 9.14
C VAL A 104 -6.37 24.67 9.86
N THR A 105 -6.52 24.81 11.17
CA THR A 105 -5.47 25.33 12.04
C THR A 105 -4.95 24.20 12.90
N ASP A 106 -3.70 23.80 12.68
CA ASP A 106 -3.02 22.77 13.45
C ASP A 106 -1.56 23.18 13.73
N TYR A 107 -1.03 22.80 14.89
CA TYR A 107 0.31 23.17 15.37
C TYR A 107 0.66 24.68 15.25
N GLY A 108 -0.35 25.55 15.36
CA GLY A 108 -0.16 27.01 15.22
C GLY A 108 0.00 27.51 13.77
N GLN A 109 -0.13 26.63 12.78
CA GLN A 109 -0.17 26.96 11.35
C GLN A 109 -1.61 26.92 10.86
N THR A 110 -1.98 27.85 9.97
CA THR A 110 -3.29 27.83 9.30
C THR A 110 -3.10 27.51 7.84
N THR A 111 -3.65 26.38 7.42
CA THR A 111 -3.69 25.93 6.04
C THR A 111 -5.05 26.25 5.45
N VAL A 112 -5.05 26.95 4.32
CA VAL A 112 -6.24 27.15 3.49
C VAL A 112 -5.99 26.43 2.17
N ALA A 113 -6.87 25.50 1.84
CA ALA A 113 -6.72 24.61 0.71
C ALA A 113 -8.05 24.44 -0.01
N ARG A 114 -8.01 24.34 -1.34
CA ARG A 114 -9.13 23.79 -2.12
C ARG A 114 -8.89 22.30 -2.28
N VAL A 115 -9.85 21.49 -1.85
CA VAL A 115 -9.82 20.03 -1.92
C VAL A 115 -10.93 19.52 -2.84
N GLN A 116 -10.64 18.46 -3.58
CA GLN A 116 -11.51 17.85 -4.56
C GLN A 116 -11.61 16.34 -4.33
N ASN A 117 -12.47 15.95 -3.40
CA ASN A 117 -12.71 14.53 -3.08
C ASN A 117 -13.49 13.86 -4.22
N VAL A 118 -13.12 12.63 -4.59
CA VAL A 118 -13.91 11.80 -5.52
C VAL A 118 -14.73 10.80 -4.73
N ILE A 119 -16.06 10.88 -4.88
CA ILE A 119 -17.00 10.03 -4.16
C ILE A 119 -17.74 9.17 -5.19
N ALA A 120 -17.62 7.85 -5.07
CA ALA A 120 -18.37 6.90 -5.88
C ALA A 120 -19.26 6.03 -4.99
N ARG A 121 -20.45 5.66 -5.47
CA ARG A 121 -21.38 4.80 -4.73
C ARG A 121 -21.72 3.57 -5.54
N LEU A 122 -21.50 2.39 -4.95
CA LEU A 122 -22.00 1.11 -5.44
C LEU A 122 -23.25 0.73 -4.65
N PRO A 123 -24.46 0.79 -5.24
CA PRO A 123 -25.70 0.48 -4.53
C PRO A 123 -25.79 -0.97 -4.08
N GLY A 124 -26.28 -1.18 -2.86
CA GLY A 124 -26.67 -2.47 -2.33
C GLY A 124 -28.14 -2.81 -2.60
N ARG A 125 -28.60 -3.93 -2.03
CA ARG A 125 -29.99 -4.42 -2.13
C ARG A 125 -30.96 -3.72 -1.19
N GLN A 126 -30.49 -2.95 -0.23
CA GLN A 126 -31.31 -2.27 0.77
C GLN A 126 -31.31 -0.75 0.55
N PRO A 127 -32.21 -0.20 -0.29
CA PRO A 127 -32.34 1.25 -0.47
C PRO A 127 -32.58 1.95 0.87
N GLY A 128 -31.83 3.02 1.14
CA GLY A 128 -31.93 3.78 2.40
C GLY A 128 -31.39 3.06 3.64
N GLY A 129 -30.75 1.90 3.46
CA GLY A 129 -30.08 1.16 4.54
C GLY A 129 -28.73 1.75 4.95
N LYS A 130 -27.99 0.99 5.75
CA LYS A 130 -26.62 1.34 6.14
C LYS A 130 -25.68 1.29 4.93
N ALA A 131 -24.56 2.00 5.02
CA ALA A 131 -23.50 1.97 4.03
C ALA A 131 -22.15 1.66 4.69
N VAL A 132 -21.25 1.07 3.91
CA VAL A 132 -19.83 0.92 4.27
C VAL A 132 -19.04 1.98 3.51
N LEU A 133 -18.22 2.76 4.22
CA LEU A 133 -17.26 3.68 3.61
C LEU A 133 -15.91 2.99 3.49
N VAL A 134 -15.34 3.01 2.29
CA VAL A 134 -13.95 2.63 2.03
C VAL A 134 -13.21 3.88 1.58
N LEU A 135 -12.07 4.17 2.20
CA LEU A 135 -11.33 5.42 2.05
C LEU A 135 -9.85 5.16 1.78
N ALA A 136 -9.29 5.92 0.85
CA ALA A 136 -7.86 6.13 0.61
C ALA A 136 -7.70 7.57 0.13
N HIS A 137 -6.61 8.24 0.51
CA HIS A 137 -6.32 9.56 -0.06
C HIS A 137 -5.51 9.39 -1.36
N TYR A 138 -5.66 10.35 -2.29
CA TYR A 138 -5.03 10.26 -3.61
C TYR A 138 -4.04 11.37 -3.90
N ASP A 139 -3.86 12.31 -2.98
CA ASP A 139 -2.75 13.26 -2.98
C ASP A 139 -1.46 12.59 -2.46
N SER A 140 -0.32 13.20 -2.75
CA SER A 140 0.96 12.75 -2.22
C SER A 140 1.77 13.92 -1.66
N GLN A 141 2.77 13.65 -0.84
CA GLN A 141 3.79 14.66 -0.56
C GLN A 141 4.45 15.20 -1.83
N SER A 142 4.93 16.45 -1.74
CA SER A 142 5.62 17.15 -2.84
C SER A 142 6.94 16.50 -3.28
N HIS A 143 7.55 15.68 -2.41
CA HIS A 143 8.88 15.09 -2.59
C HIS A 143 8.85 13.58 -2.78
N ALA A 144 7.67 12.95 -2.82
CA ALA A 144 7.51 11.52 -2.98
C ALA A 144 6.38 11.20 -3.99
N PRO A 145 6.53 10.16 -4.84
CA PRO A 145 5.47 9.80 -5.78
C PRO A 145 4.19 9.23 -5.16
N GLY A 146 4.14 8.98 -3.85
CA GLY A 146 2.94 8.46 -3.17
C GLY A 146 2.58 7.00 -3.46
N ALA A 147 3.57 6.13 -3.72
CA ALA A 147 3.28 4.72 -4.04
C ALA A 147 2.76 3.90 -2.85
N GLY A 148 3.40 4.05 -1.68
CA GLY A 148 2.97 3.40 -0.45
C GLY A 148 1.93 4.21 0.32
N ASP A 149 1.98 5.52 0.18
CA ASP A 149 1.18 6.50 0.91
C ASP A 149 0.55 7.49 -0.08
N ASP A 150 -0.71 7.32 -0.50
CA ASP A 150 -1.53 6.11 -0.35
C ASP A 150 -1.97 5.54 -1.72
N GLY A 151 -1.06 5.59 -2.70
CA GLY A 151 -1.28 5.01 -4.02
C GLY A 151 -1.60 3.51 -3.98
N ALA A 152 -1.09 2.78 -2.97
CA ALA A 152 -1.41 1.38 -2.73
C ALA A 152 -2.87 1.19 -2.27
N GLY A 153 -3.36 2.03 -1.34
CA GLY A 153 -4.76 2.04 -0.91
C GLY A 153 -5.71 2.39 -2.06
N VAL A 154 -5.39 3.43 -2.83
CA VAL A 154 -6.16 3.82 -4.03
C VAL A 154 -6.23 2.67 -5.04
N ALA A 155 -5.11 2.01 -5.30
CA ALA A 155 -5.04 0.87 -6.21
C ALA A 155 -5.85 -0.32 -5.73
N ALA A 156 -5.77 -0.65 -4.44
CA ALA A 156 -6.55 -1.71 -3.82
C ALA A 156 -8.06 -1.40 -3.87
N MET A 157 -8.45 -0.15 -3.63
CA MET A 157 -9.84 0.30 -3.73
C MET A 157 -10.40 0.14 -5.14
N LEU A 158 -9.68 0.57 -6.18
CA LEU A 158 -10.12 0.44 -7.57
C LEU A 158 -10.31 -1.02 -8.00
N GLU A 159 -9.38 -1.90 -7.63
CA GLU A 159 -9.51 -3.33 -7.93
C GLU A 159 -10.63 -3.97 -7.12
N THR A 160 -10.81 -3.60 -5.84
CA THR A 160 -11.92 -4.11 -5.02
C THR A 160 -13.26 -3.65 -5.56
N LEU A 161 -13.39 -2.39 -5.97
CA LEU A 161 -14.60 -1.88 -6.62
C LEU A 161 -14.91 -2.68 -7.89
N ARG A 162 -13.90 -2.96 -8.72
CA ARG A 162 -14.06 -3.80 -9.93
C ARG A 162 -14.57 -5.20 -9.59
N VAL A 163 -14.00 -5.83 -8.57
CA VAL A 163 -14.41 -7.16 -8.10
C VAL A 163 -15.84 -7.17 -7.61
N LEU A 164 -16.19 -6.25 -6.70
CA LEU A 164 -17.53 -6.18 -6.12
C LEU A 164 -18.58 -5.82 -7.17
N ARG A 165 -18.24 -5.01 -8.17
CA ARG A 165 -19.13 -4.71 -9.30
C ARG A 165 -19.40 -5.90 -10.21
N ALA A 166 -18.44 -6.81 -10.36
CA ALA A 166 -18.55 -8.04 -11.15
C ALA A 166 -19.21 -9.21 -10.38
N GLY A 167 -19.22 -9.13 -9.05
CA GLY A 167 -19.82 -10.12 -8.16
C GLY A 167 -21.35 -10.00 -8.00
N PRO A 168 -21.94 -10.82 -7.12
CA PRO A 168 -23.36 -10.71 -6.78
C PRO A 168 -23.65 -9.38 -6.08
N PRO A 169 -24.89 -8.85 -6.18
CA PRO A 169 -25.23 -7.59 -5.53
C PRO A 169 -25.05 -7.63 -4.01
N LEU A 170 -24.49 -6.56 -3.45
CA LEU A 170 -24.18 -6.42 -2.03
C LEU A 170 -25.43 -6.19 -1.18
N ALA A 171 -25.37 -6.50 0.12
CA ALA A 171 -26.47 -6.20 1.04
C ALA A 171 -26.62 -4.69 1.28
N ASN A 172 -25.49 -4.02 1.58
CA ASN A 172 -25.41 -2.60 1.90
C ASN A 172 -24.73 -1.83 0.75
N ASP A 173 -25.00 -0.53 0.67
CA ASP A 173 -24.24 0.37 -0.18
C ASP A 173 -22.75 0.36 0.21
N VAL A 174 -21.88 0.51 -0.78
CA VAL A 174 -20.46 0.81 -0.54
C VAL A 174 -20.15 2.17 -1.15
N ILE A 175 -19.68 3.08 -0.30
CA ILE A 175 -19.20 4.40 -0.69
C ILE A 175 -17.69 4.32 -0.77
N TRP A 176 -17.13 4.73 -1.91
CA TRP A 176 -15.70 4.83 -2.16
C TRP A 176 -15.35 6.30 -2.12
N LEU A 177 -14.55 6.68 -1.12
CA LEU A 177 -14.06 8.04 -0.96
C LEU A 177 -12.57 8.04 -1.28
N PHE A 178 -12.22 8.64 -2.41
CA PHE A 178 -10.85 9.03 -2.69
C PHE A 178 -10.67 10.47 -2.19
N SER A 179 -10.09 10.63 -1.01
CA SER A 179 -9.94 11.92 -0.35
C SER A 179 -8.75 12.71 -0.89
N ASP A 180 -8.83 14.03 -0.79
CA ASP A 180 -7.82 14.99 -1.18
C ASP A 180 -7.39 15.81 0.06
N GLY A 181 -6.10 16.16 0.13
CA GLY A 181 -5.52 17.02 1.17
C GLY A 181 -5.30 16.31 2.50
N GLU A 182 -4.84 15.06 2.47
CA GLU A 182 -4.45 14.31 3.66
C GLU A 182 -3.01 14.61 4.09
N GLU A 183 -2.12 14.79 3.11
CA GLU A 183 -0.67 14.97 3.26
C GLU A 183 -0.24 16.37 3.74
#